data_AF-A0A4Y7MTM4-F1
#
_entry.id   AF-A0A4Y7MTM4-F1
#
_cell.length_a   1.000
_cell.length_b   1.000
_cell.length_c   1.000
_cell.angle_alpha   90.00
_cell.angle_beta   90.00
_cell.angle_gamma   90.00
#
_symmetry.space_group_name_H-M   'P 1'
#
loop_
_entity.id
_entity.type
_entity.pdbx_description
1 polymer ?
#
loop_
_entity_poly.entity_id
_entity_poly.type
_entity_poly.pdbx_seq_one_letter_code
_entity_poly.pdbx_strand_id
1 'polypeptide(L)'
;MVTQMTKLLNIPRCCLNIGATSKGLVAGSLNFLDGDGKLIDCQTPTGILIPNDVDKLSQFRSKAHLVLVVEKDSTFQKLIDDKIERFIGDCILITGKGYPDVNTRRFLRRLWDELQLPPLALVDADPHGISILAVYRFGSQPSDIEALQIPDEAKLPLTQRDRSLVDTLASRPFITQNQLLHDQ
;
A
#
# COMPACT_ATOMS: atom_id res chain seq x y z
N MET A 1 8.10 -18.40 8.10
CA MET A 1 8.63 -18.42 9.49
C MET A 1 7.80 -17.58 10.46
N VAL A 2 7.83 -16.23 10.44
CA VAL A 2 7.07 -15.42 11.43
C VAL A 2 5.55 -15.61 11.33
N THR A 3 4.99 -15.68 10.11
CA THR A 3 3.56 -15.99 9.89
C THR A 3 3.16 -17.41 10.34
N GLN A 4 4.10 -18.36 10.28
CA GLN A 4 3.87 -19.71 10.80
C GLN A 4 3.86 -19.69 12.34
N MET A 5 4.72 -18.89 12.97
CA MET A 5 4.71 -18.74 14.44
C MET A 5 3.46 -18.02 14.95
N THR A 6 2.96 -16.98 14.26
CA THR A 6 1.68 -16.34 14.62
C THR A 6 0.52 -17.31 14.52
N LYS A 7 0.49 -18.15 13.48
CA LYS A 7 -0.54 -19.19 13.30
C LYS A 7 -0.44 -20.29 14.36
N LEU A 8 0.77 -20.68 14.75
CA LEU A 8 1.00 -21.75 15.74
C LEU A 8 0.72 -21.29 17.17
N LEU A 9 0.98 -20.02 17.48
CA LEU A 9 0.78 -19.45 18.81
C LEU A 9 -0.60 -18.79 18.99
N ASN A 10 -1.39 -18.66 17.92
CA ASN A 10 -2.67 -17.95 17.90
C ASN A 10 -2.62 -16.54 18.50
N ILE A 11 -1.49 -15.86 18.34
CA ILE A 11 -1.29 -14.46 18.74
C ILE A 11 -1.01 -13.63 17.49
N PRO A 12 -1.65 -12.47 17.35
CA PRO A 12 -1.39 -11.59 16.21
C PRO A 12 0.07 -11.15 16.19
N ARG A 13 0.60 -10.88 15.00
CA ARG A 13 2.03 -10.54 14.78
C ARG A 13 2.51 -9.37 15.64
N CYS A 14 1.63 -8.44 16.00
CA CYS A 14 1.91 -7.33 16.91
C CYS A 14 2.33 -7.78 18.31
N CYS A 15 1.94 -8.98 18.75
CA CYS A 15 2.28 -9.53 20.06
C CYS A 15 3.64 -10.25 20.09
N LEU A 16 4.27 -10.50 18.94
CA LEU A 16 5.55 -11.21 18.87
C LEU A 16 6.78 -10.31 19.07
N ASN A 17 6.61 -8.99 19.24
CA ASN A 17 7.69 -8.00 19.32
C ASN A 17 8.72 -8.09 18.16
N ILE A 18 8.38 -8.80 17.08
CA ILE A 18 9.16 -8.88 15.84
C ILE A 18 8.60 -7.79 14.92
N GLY A 19 9.21 -6.60 14.99
CA GLY A 19 8.87 -5.47 14.13
C GLY A 19 9.15 -5.78 12.67
N ALA A 20 8.21 -5.46 11.78
CA ALA A 20 8.51 -5.41 10.36
C ALA A 20 9.34 -4.16 10.09
N THR A 21 10.55 -4.32 9.56
CA THR A 21 11.34 -3.19 9.08
C THR A 21 10.64 -2.57 7.88
N SER A 22 10.42 -1.26 7.92
CA SER A 22 9.87 -0.52 6.80
C SER A 22 10.87 -0.49 5.66
N LYS A 23 10.37 -0.76 4.45
CA LYS A 23 11.10 -0.61 3.18
C LYS A 23 10.42 0.39 2.25
N GLY A 24 9.18 0.77 2.54
CA GLY A 24 8.42 1.69 1.71
C GLY A 24 8.95 3.12 1.76
N LEU A 25 8.77 3.84 0.65
CA LEU A 25 9.15 5.24 0.53
C LEU A 25 7.90 6.12 0.34
N VAL A 26 7.98 7.37 0.80
CA VAL A 26 7.00 8.42 0.55
C VAL A 26 7.68 9.66 -0.02
N ALA A 27 7.05 10.32 -0.99
CA ALA A 27 7.50 11.58 -1.56
C ALA A 27 6.32 12.50 -1.90
N GLY A 28 6.60 13.77 -2.17
CA GLY A 28 5.60 14.73 -2.67
C GLY A 28 5.06 15.65 -1.58
N SER A 29 3.88 16.24 -1.84
CA SER A 29 3.30 17.30 -1.01
C SER A 29 2.78 16.74 0.32
N LEU A 30 3.65 16.48 1.28
CA LEU A 30 3.31 15.97 2.60
C LEU A 30 4.35 16.39 3.65
N ASN A 31 3.85 16.82 4.81
CA ASN A 31 4.63 17.10 6.00
C ASN A 31 3.98 16.42 7.20
N PHE A 32 4.77 15.89 8.13
CA PHE A 32 4.27 15.38 9.40
C PHE A 32 5.35 15.48 10.49
N LEU A 33 4.95 15.34 11.75
CA LEU A 33 5.87 15.23 12.87
C LEU A 33 6.12 13.75 13.19
N ASP A 34 7.38 13.40 13.40
CA ASP A 34 7.77 12.12 13.99
C ASP A 34 7.43 12.05 15.48
N GLY A 35 7.58 10.88 16.10
CA GLY A 35 7.35 10.68 17.54
C GLY A 35 8.22 11.56 18.44
N ASP A 36 9.38 11.99 17.95
CA ASP A 36 10.28 12.93 18.65
C ASP A 36 9.93 14.41 18.40
N GLY A 37 8.81 14.70 17.71
CA GLY A 37 8.40 16.05 17.35
C GLY A 37 9.21 16.69 16.21
N LYS A 38 10.08 15.91 15.55
CA LYS A 38 10.84 16.37 14.38
C LYS A 38 9.91 16.50 13.17
N LEU A 39 9.92 17.66 12.53
CA LEU A 39 9.22 17.88 11.26
C LEU A 39 9.93 17.13 10.12
N ILE A 40 9.17 16.28 9.43
CA ILE A 40 9.58 15.54 8.24
C ILE A 40 8.86 16.16 7.04
N ASP A 41 9.62 16.64 6.07
CA ASP A 41 9.12 17.16 4.79
C ASP A 41 9.39 16.14 3.69
N CYS A 42 8.34 15.63 3.05
CA CYS A 42 8.43 14.57 2.04
C CYS A 42 8.72 15.09 0.63
N GLN A 43 8.90 16.38 0.43
CA GLN A 43 9.30 16.95 -0.87
C GLN A 43 10.80 16.76 -1.12
N THR A 44 11.22 15.51 -1.26
CA THR A 44 12.61 15.13 -1.54
C THR A 44 12.74 14.38 -2.86
N PRO A 45 13.86 14.52 -3.58
CA PRO A 45 14.05 13.92 -4.90
C PRO A 45 14.14 12.39 -4.89
N THR A 46 14.48 11.78 -3.75
CA THR A 46 14.64 10.32 -3.63
C THR A 46 13.48 9.65 -2.90
N GLY A 47 12.56 10.45 -2.35
CA GLY A 47 11.64 10.03 -1.30
C GLY A 47 12.31 9.80 0.05
N ILE A 48 11.47 9.66 1.08
CA ILE A 48 11.84 9.40 2.47
C ILE A 48 11.34 8.02 2.87
N LEU A 49 12.14 7.30 3.66
CA LEU A 49 11.71 6.02 4.23
C LEU A 49 10.53 6.23 5.18
N ILE A 50 9.47 5.45 5.01
CA ILE A 50 8.33 5.45 5.92
C ILE A 50 8.83 5.01 7.32
N PRO A 51 8.58 5.80 8.38
CA PRO A 51 9.01 5.45 9.73
C PRO A 51 8.41 4.13 10.22
N ASN A 52 9.17 3.38 11.02
CA ASN A 52 8.70 2.10 11.59
C ASN A 52 7.54 2.28 12.57
N ASP A 53 7.61 3.33 13.39
CA ASP A 53 6.59 3.64 14.39
C ASP A 53 5.53 4.58 13.81
N VAL A 54 4.81 4.09 12.78
CA VAL A 54 3.78 4.86 12.07
C VAL A 54 2.73 5.44 13.02
N ASP A 55 2.43 4.78 14.14
CA ASP A 55 1.43 5.23 15.11
C ASP A 55 1.85 6.48 15.91
N LYS A 56 3.17 6.73 16.04
CA LYS A 56 3.70 7.92 16.74
C LYS A 56 3.71 9.18 15.87
N LEU A 57 3.49 9.02 14.57
CA LEU A 57 3.43 10.17 13.66
C LEU A 57 2.24 11.07 14.01
N SER A 58 2.36 12.36 13.77
CA SER A 58 1.28 13.31 14.06
C SER A 58 1.33 14.52 13.16
N GLN A 59 0.25 15.32 13.18
CA GLN A 59 0.15 16.58 12.44
C GLN A 59 0.42 16.43 10.93
N PHE A 60 -0.26 15.48 10.29
CA PHE A 60 -0.19 15.34 8.84
C PHE A 60 -0.75 16.61 8.18
N ARG A 61 0.05 17.22 7.30
CA ARG A 61 -0.30 18.41 6.52
C ARG A 61 0.07 18.18 5.07
N SER A 62 -0.84 18.52 4.17
CA SER A 62 -0.66 18.27 2.75
C SER A 62 -1.53 19.25 1.94
N LYS A 63 -1.06 19.59 0.74
CA LYS A 63 -1.88 20.25 -0.30
C LYS A 63 -2.31 19.28 -1.39
N ALA A 64 -1.98 18.00 -1.22
CA ALA A 64 -2.26 16.99 -2.23
C ALA A 64 -3.75 16.74 -2.38
N HIS A 65 -4.14 16.27 -3.56
CA HIS A 65 -5.52 15.91 -3.88
C HIS A 65 -5.71 14.39 -3.94
N LEU A 66 -4.60 13.63 -4.00
CA LEU A 66 -4.59 12.17 -4.07
C LEU A 66 -3.28 11.60 -3.54
N VAL A 67 -3.30 10.30 -3.25
CA VAL A 67 -2.11 9.49 -2.99
C VAL A 67 -1.90 8.53 -4.16
N LEU A 68 -0.76 8.61 -4.85
CA LEU A 68 -0.39 7.69 -5.92
C LEU A 68 0.57 6.62 -5.38
N VAL A 69 0.05 5.40 -5.26
CA VAL A 69 0.80 4.21 -4.86
C VAL A 69 1.45 3.60 -6.10
N VAL A 70 2.78 3.51 -6.12
CA VAL A 70 3.58 3.00 -7.24
C VAL A 70 4.23 1.70 -6.84
N GLU A 71 4.04 0.66 -7.65
CA GLU A 71 4.57 -0.67 -7.37
C GLU A 71 6.11 -0.68 -7.27
N LYS A 72 6.78 -0.23 -8.33
CA LYS A 72 8.24 -0.35 -8.48
C LYS A 72 8.97 0.91 -8.06
N ASP A 73 10.10 0.74 -7.37
CA ASP A 73 10.99 1.84 -6.98
C ASP A 73 11.49 2.60 -8.20
N SER A 74 11.88 1.91 -9.28
CA SER A 74 12.33 2.56 -10.51
C SER A 74 11.28 3.48 -11.12
N THR A 75 10.01 3.06 -11.17
CA THR A 75 8.89 3.88 -11.64
C THR A 75 8.64 5.04 -10.68
N PHE A 76 8.72 4.81 -9.38
CA PHE A 76 8.56 5.85 -8.35
C PHE A 76 9.62 6.95 -8.51
N GLN A 77 10.90 6.60 -8.59
CA GLN A 77 11.99 7.56 -8.80
C GLN A 77 11.80 8.33 -10.11
N LYS A 78 11.45 7.62 -11.19
CA LYS A 78 11.21 8.24 -12.49
C LYS A 78 10.08 9.28 -12.46
N LEU A 79 8.99 9.00 -11.75
CA LEU A 79 7.87 9.93 -11.59
C LEU A 79 8.25 11.20 -10.80
N ILE A 80 9.14 11.07 -9.80
CA ILE A 80 9.67 12.22 -9.06
C ILE A 80 10.57 13.06 -9.97
N ASP A 81 11.50 12.41 -10.69
CA ASP A 81 12.41 13.08 -11.62
C ASP A 81 11.66 13.84 -12.72
N ASP A 82 10.58 13.24 -13.23
CA ASP A 82 9.72 13.84 -14.26
C ASP A 82 8.77 14.91 -13.71
N LYS A 83 8.77 15.14 -12.39
CA LYS A 83 7.90 16.12 -11.70
C LYS A 83 6.43 15.89 -12.01
N ILE A 84 5.94 14.69 -11.68
CA ILE A 84 4.57 14.26 -11.93
C ILE A 84 3.51 15.26 -11.44
N GLU A 85 3.81 16.05 -10.40
CA GLU A 85 2.95 17.10 -9.88
C GLU A 85 2.56 18.15 -10.92
N ARG A 86 3.36 18.31 -11.99
CA ARG A 86 3.04 19.21 -13.12
C ARG A 86 1.94 18.66 -14.02
N PHE A 87 1.71 17.35 -14.01
CA PHE A 87 0.76 16.66 -14.87
C PHE A 87 -0.56 16.35 -14.14
N ILE A 88 -0.48 15.95 -12.87
CA ILE A 88 -1.65 15.52 -12.09
C ILE A 88 -2.00 16.46 -10.93
N GLY A 89 -1.21 17.53 -10.74
CA GLY A 89 -1.34 18.45 -9.60
C GLY A 89 -0.63 17.95 -8.35
N ASP A 90 -0.76 18.69 -7.25
CA ASP A 90 -0.18 18.31 -5.95
C ASP A 90 -0.64 16.89 -5.54
N CYS A 91 0.32 16.00 -5.35
CA CYS A 91 0.08 14.60 -4.99
C CYS A 91 1.10 14.09 -3.96
N ILE A 92 0.76 13.00 -3.29
CA ILE A 92 1.67 12.20 -2.46
C ILE A 92 2.00 10.92 -3.22
N LEU A 93 3.27 10.59 -3.37
CA LEU A 93 3.74 9.34 -3.95
C LEU A 93 4.13 8.38 -2.84
N ILE A 94 3.73 7.12 -2.95
CA ILE A 94 4.15 6.04 -2.05
C ILE A 94 4.60 4.84 -2.86
N THR A 95 5.68 4.18 -2.47
CA THR A 95 6.04 2.86 -3.02
C THR A 95 6.33 1.85 -1.92
N GLY A 96 5.87 0.62 -2.11
CA GLY A 96 6.22 -0.54 -1.28
C GLY A 96 7.42 -1.34 -1.79
N LYS A 97 8.02 -0.92 -2.93
CA LYS A 97 9.03 -1.66 -3.69
C LYS A 97 8.56 -3.10 -3.97
N GLY A 98 7.47 -3.22 -4.71
CA GLY A 98 6.66 -4.43 -4.89
C GLY A 98 5.57 -4.55 -3.81
N TYR A 99 5.47 -5.72 -3.19
CA TYR A 99 4.51 -5.97 -2.10
C TYR A 99 4.74 -5.02 -0.92
N PRO A 100 3.70 -4.31 -0.45
CA PRO A 100 3.86 -3.40 0.68
C PRO A 100 4.10 -4.14 1.99
N ASP A 101 4.95 -3.57 2.83
CA ASP A 101 5.07 -4.00 4.23
C ASP A 101 3.89 -3.49 5.09
N VAL A 102 3.86 -3.90 6.35
CA VAL A 102 2.79 -3.53 7.30
C VAL A 102 2.76 -2.02 7.54
N ASN A 103 3.93 -1.38 7.66
CA ASN A 103 4.04 0.03 8.00
C ASN A 103 3.65 0.91 6.82
N THR A 104 4.01 0.52 5.60
CA THR A 104 3.57 1.16 4.35
C THR A 104 2.05 1.17 4.24
N ARG A 105 1.39 0.04 4.56
CA ARG A 105 -0.08 -0.03 4.58
C ARG A 105 -0.71 0.82 5.67
N ARG A 106 -0.17 0.78 6.89
CA ARG A 106 -0.65 1.61 8.00
C ARG A 106 -0.49 3.10 7.68
N PHE A 107 0.64 3.47 7.10
CA PHE A 107 0.91 4.85 6.72
C PHE A 107 -0.08 5.34 5.66
N LEU A 108 -0.33 4.54 4.62
CA LEU A 108 -1.37 4.84 3.63
C LEU A 108 -2.76 4.96 4.28
N ARG A 109 -3.08 4.08 5.25
CA ARG A 109 -4.34 4.15 5.99
C ARG A 109 -4.46 5.43 6.81
N ARG A 110 -3.40 5.87 7.48
CA ARG A 110 -3.37 7.15 8.21
C ARG A 110 -3.58 8.34 7.30
N LEU A 111 -2.98 8.35 6.10
CA LEU A 111 -3.23 9.42 5.12
C LEU A 111 -4.70 9.48 4.70
N TRP A 112 -5.35 8.33 4.52
CA TRP A 112 -6.79 8.29 4.26
C TRP A 112 -7.57 8.81 5.46
N ASP A 113 -7.32 8.31 6.67
CA ASP A 113 -8.11 8.66 7.85
C ASP A 113 -7.94 10.16 8.23
N GLU A 114 -6.73 10.70 8.15
CA GLU A 114 -6.41 12.08 8.58
C GLU A 114 -6.62 13.14 7.50
N LEU A 115 -6.33 12.82 6.24
CA LEU A 115 -6.36 13.79 5.14
C LEU A 115 -7.49 13.52 4.14
N GLN A 116 -8.19 12.38 4.25
CA GLN A 116 -9.26 11.95 3.33
C GLN A 116 -8.81 11.93 1.86
N LEU A 117 -7.51 11.64 1.63
CA LEU A 117 -6.92 11.62 0.31
C LEU A 117 -7.15 10.27 -0.38
N PRO A 118 -7.73 10.24 -1.59
CA PRO A 118 -7.99 8.99 -2.29
C PRO A 118 -6.71 8.31 -2.80
N PRO A 119 -6.48 7.02 -2.49
CA PRO A 119 -5.37 6.26 -3.05
C PRO A 119 -5.69 5.78 -4.45
N LEU A 120 -4.77 6.03 -5.38
CA LEU A 120 -4.73 5.47 -6.72
C LEU A 120 -3.48 4.60 -6.84
N ALA A 121 -3.58 3.43 -7.46
CA ALA A 121 -2.44 2.53 -7.61
C ALA A 121 -1.99 2.43 -9.07
N LEU A 122 -0.68 2.53 -9.29
CA LEU A 122 0.00 2.26 -10.54
C LEU A 122 0.83 0.98 -10.38
N VAL A 123 0.28 -0.11 -10.92
CA VAL A 123 0.84 -1.47 -10.87
C VAL A 123 0.99 -2.04 -12.27
N ASP A 124 1.82 -3.07 -12.43
CA ASP A 124 1.93 -3.79 -13.69
C ASP A 124 0.62 -4.49 -14.05
N ALA A 125 0.33 -4.61 -15.35
CA ALA A 125 -0.87 -5.26 -15.87
C ALA A 125 -0.75 -6.80 -15.88
N ASP A 126 -0.37 -7.38 -14.75
CA ASP A 126 -0.16 -8.82 -14.57
C ASP A 126 -0.77 -9.35 -13.25
N PRO A 127 -0.83 -10.68 -13.03
CA PRO A 127 -1.37 -11.25 -11.79
C PRO A 127 -0.65 -10.79 -10.52
N HIS A 128 0.64 -10.44 -10.59
CA HIS A 128 1.38 -9.93 -9.43
C HIS A 128 0.96 -8.50 -9.09
N GLY A 129 0.78 -7.63 -10.08
CA GLY A 129 0.26 -6.27 -9.88
C GLY A 129 -1.13 -6.27 -9.22
N ILE A 130 -2.01 -7.18 -9.65
CA ILE A 130 -3.34 -7.38 -9.03
C ILE A 130 -3.20 -7.85 -7.57
N SER A 131 -2.31 -8.82 -7.32
CA SER A 131 -2.03 -9.32 -5.97
C SER A 131 -1.51 -8.21 -5.05
N ILE A 132 -0.62 -7.36 -5.54
CA ILE A 132 -0.11 -6.20 -4.78
C ILE A 132 -1.24 -5.24 -4.42
N LEU A 133 -2.11 -4.92 -5.39
CA LEU A 133 -3.29 -4.08 -5.15
C LEU A 133 -4.23 -4.70 -4.11
N ALA A 134 -4.46 -6.01 -4.18
CA ALA A 134 -5.25 -6.75 -3.21
C ALA A 134 -4.64 -6.65 -1.80
N VAL A 135 -3.32 -6.68 -1.66
CA VAL A 135 -2.65 -6.55 -0.37
C VAL A 135 -2.80 -5.14 0.23
N TYR A 136 -2.78 -4.09 -0.59
CA TYR A 136 -3.10 -2.73 -0.11
C TYR A 136 -4.54 -2.61 0.37
N ARG A 137 -5.48 -3.25 -0.35
CA ARG A 137 -6.92 -3.10 -0.12
C ARG A 137 -7.48 -3.98 1.00
N PHE A 138 -7.10 -5.25 1.01
CA PHE A 138 -7.66 -6.28 1.89
C PHE A 138 -6.66 -6.79 2.92
N GLY A 139 -5.37 -6.49 2.73
CA GLY A 139 -4.29 -6.97 3.57
C GLY A 139 -3.65 -8.27 3.07
N SER A 140 -2.85 -8.89 3.93
CA SER A 140 -2.17 -10.15 3.61
C SER A 140 -3.19 -11.32 3.54
N GLN A 141 -2.84 -12.39 2.79
CA GLN A 141 -3.57 -13.64 2.46
C GLN A 141 -5.09 -13.74 2.71
N PRO A 142 -5.87 -14.37 1.81
CA PRO A 142 -7.29 -14.72 2.06
C PRO A 142 -7.56 -15.40 3.41
N SER A 143 -6.63 -16.26 3.86
CA SER A 143 -6.69 -16.88 5.19
C SER A 143 -6.59 -15.90 6.36
N ASP A 144 -5.92 -14.76 6.16
CA ASP A 144 -5.80 -13.71 7.16
C ASP A 144 -7.04 -12.79 7.12
N ILE A 145 -7.71 -12.63 5.97
CA ILE A 145 -8.99 -11.91 5.86
C ILE A 145 -10.10 -12.61 6.66
N GLU A 146 -10.16 -13.95 6.58
CA GLU A 146 -11.07 -14.77 7.38
C GLU A 146 -10.68 -14.79 8.88
N ALA A 147 -9.38 -14.84 9.18
CA ALA A 147 -8.90 -14.85 10.56
C ALA A 147 -9.02 -13.50 11.28
N LEU A 148 -9.00 -12.37 10.56
CA LEU A 148 -9.01 -11.03 11.14
C LEU A 148 -10.40 -10.42 11.30
N GLN A 149 -11.47 -11.09 10.84
CA GLN A 149 -12.87 -10.64 10.93
C GLN A 149 -13.04 -9.14 10.61
N ILE A 150 -12.42 -8.69 9.51
CA ILE A 150 -12.42 -7.27 9.17
C ILE A 150 -13.87 -6.81 8.93
N PRO A 151 -14.37 -5.79 9.67
CA PRO A 151 -15.73 -5.29 9.52
C PRO A 151 -15.98 -4.84 8.08
N ASP A 152 -17.19 -5.08 7.57
CA ASP A 152 -17.52 -4.77 6.18
C ASP A 152 -17.39 -3.26 5.88
N GLU A 153 -17.51 -2.39 6.89
CA GLU A 153 -17.31 -0.95 6.73
C GLU A 153 -15.85 -0.54 6.47
N ALA A 154 -14.89 -1.38 6.86
CA ALA A 154 -13.46 -1.15 6.63
C ALA A 154 -12.98 -1.65 5.27
N LYS A 155 -13.80 -2.41 4.54
CA LYS A 155 -13.51 -2.90 3.19
C LYS A 155 -13.86 -1.81 2.18
N LEU A 156 -12.89 -1.42 1.36
CA LEU A 156 -13.20 -0.54 0.23
C LEU A 156 -14.24 -1.23 -0.68
N PRO A 157 -15.32 -0.55 -1.11
CA PRO A 157 -16.36 -1.14 -1.95
C PRO A 157 -15.87 -1.34 -3.38
N LEU A 158 -16.10 -2.52 -3.95
CA LEU A 158 -15.73 -2.81 -5.36
C LEU A 158 -16.70 -2.08 -6.27
N THR A 159 -16.19 -1.17 -7.09
CA THR A 159 -17.01 -0.53 -8.11
C THR A 159 -17.44 -1.56 -9.15
N GLN A 160 -18.51 -1.27 -9.88
CA GLN A 160 -18.97 -2.15 -10.96
C GLN A 160 -17.87 -2.32 -12.03
N ARG A 161 -17.05 -1.30 -12.23
CA ARG A 161 -15.87 -1.33 -13.10
C ARG A 161 -14.79 -2.28 -12.58
N ASP A 162 -14.52 -2.27 -11.28
CA ASP A 162 -13.56 -3.20 -10.65
C ASP A 162 -14.00 -4.65 -10.89
N ARG A 163 -15.29 -4.94 -10.70
CA ARG A 163 -15.86 -6.28 -10.92
C ARG A 163 -15.72 -6.73 -12.37
N SER A 164 -16.10 -5.87 -13.32
CA SER A 164 -15.96 -6.18 -14.75
C SER A 164 -14.49 -6.37 -15.16
N LEU A 165 -13.57 -5.61 -14.58
CA LEU A 165 -12.13 -5.81 -14.80
C LEU A 165 -11.65 -7.15 -14.25
N VAL A 166 -12.06 -7.52 -13.03
CA VAL A 166 -11.72 -8.82 -12.43
C VAL A 166 -12.25 -9.97 -13.30
N ASP A 167 -13.51 -9.91 -13.73
CA ASP A 167 -14.11 -10.94 -14.59
C ASP A 167 -13.41 -11.01 -15.96
N THR A 168 -13.06 -9.86 -16.53
CA THR A 168 -12.32 -9.78 -17.80
C THR A 168 -10.92 -10.35 -17.67
N LEU A 169 -10.24 -10.09 -16.56
CA LEU A 169 -8.89 -10.59 -16.29
C LEU A 169 -8.90 -12.11 -16.04
N ALA A 170 -9.89 -12.60 -15.29
CA ALA A 170 -10.08 -14.03 -15.02
C ALA A 170 -10.41 -14.83 -16.29
N SER A 171 -11.11 -14.22 -17.24
CA SER A 171 -11.49 -14.85 -18.51
C SER A 171 -10.42 -14.74 -19.61
N ARG A 172 -9.27 -14.10 -19.37
CA ARG A 172 -8.20 -14.02 -20.37
C ARG A 172 -7.60 -15.40 -20.65
N PRO A 173 -7.29 -15.72 -21.92
CA PRO A 173 -6.73 -17.02 -22.30
C PRO A 173 -5.41 -17.34 -21.58
N PHE A 174 -4.61 -16.33 -21.23
CA PHE A 174 -3.39 -16.54 -20.43
C PHE A 174 -3.65 -17.06 -19.00
N ILE A 175 -4.81 -16.76 -18.41
CA ILE A 175 -5.21 -17.28 -17.09
C ILE A 175 -5.95 -18.61 -17.23
N THR A 176 -6.87 -18.73 -18.19
CA THR A 176 -7.67 -19.96 -18.40
C THR A 176 -6.90 -21.12 -19.07
N GLN A 177 -5.77 -20.86 -19.74
CA GLN A 177 -4.96 -21.90 -20.40
C GLN A 177 -3.66 -22.24 -19.66
N ASN A 178 -3.34 -21.56 -18.55
CA ASN A 178 -2.16 -21.88 -17.74
C ASN A 178 -2.52 -22.95 -16.70
N GLN A 179 -2.21 -24.21 -16.99
CA GLN A 179 -2.41 -25.34 -16.06
C GLN A 179 -1.67 -25.16 -14.72
N LEU A 180 -0.60 -24.37 -14.68
CA LEU A 180 0.15 -24.06 -13.45
C LEU A 180 -0.61 -23.19 -12.43
N LEU A 181 -1.65 -22.47 -12.86
CA LEU A 181 -2.46 -21.60 -11.99
C LEU A 181 -3.68 -22.29 -11.39
N HIS A 182 -4.02 -23.50 -11.87
CA HIS A 182 -5.18 -24.26 -11.41
C HIS A 182 -4.85 -25.33 -10.34
N ASP A 183 -3.55 -25.60 -10.11
CA ASP A 183 -3.07 -26.63 -9.18
C ASP A 183 -2.41 -26.07 -7.89
N GLN A 184 -2.82 -24.89 -7.39
CA GLN A 184 -2.40 -24.36 -6.08
C GLN A 184 -3.56 -24.06 -5.14
#